data_AF-A0ABD0NTB6-F1
#
_entry.id   AF-A0ABD0NTB6-F1
#
_cell.length_a   1.000
_cell.length_b   1.000
_cell.length_c   1.000
_cell.angle_alpha   90.00
_cell.angle_beta   90.00
_cell.angle_gamma   90.00
#
_symmetry.space_group_name_H-M   'P 1'
#
loop_
_entity.id
_entity.type
_entity.pdbx_description
1 polymer ?
#
loop_
_entity_poly.entity_id
_entity_poly.type
_entity_poly.pdbx_seq_one_letter_code
_entity_poly.pdbx_strand_id
1 'polypeptide(L)' 'YDTITNQWETVSPLPKPVHSAAATVCGGKIYVFGGVNEAGRSAGVLQSYVPQTNTWSFI' A
#
# COMPACT_ATOMS: atom_id res chain seq x y z
N TYR A 1 -5.28 -2.04 -11.43
CA TYR A 1 -6.23 -2.01 -12.56
C TYR A 1 -5.40 -1.95 -13.82
N ASP A 2 -5.53 -2.98 -14.65
CA ASP A 2 -4.91 -3.00 -15.97
C ASP A 2 -5.87 -2.38 -16.98
N THR A 3 -5.41 -1.30 -17.64
CA THR A 3 -6.18 -0.55 -18.63
C THR A 3 -6.27 -1.25 -19.99
N ILE A 4 -5.42 -2.24 -20.27
CA ILE A 4 -5.42 -3.00 -21.53
C ILE A 4 -6.47 -4.10 -21.51
N THR A 5 -6.47 -4.90 -20.44
CA THR A 5 -7.43 -6.00 -20.25
C THR A 5 -8.75 -5.54 -19.63
N ASN A 6 -8.81 -4.31 -19.11
CA ASN A 6 -9.95 -3.74 -18.39
C ASN A 6 -10.34 -4.60 -17.17
N GLN A 7 -9.34 -5.07 -16.42
CA GLN A 7 -9.53 -5.96 -15.27
C GLN A 7 -8.75 -5.50 -14.04
N TRP A 8 -9.25 -5.90 -12.88
CA TRP A 8 -8.52 -5.78 -11.63
C TRP A 8 -7.71 -7.05 -11.40
N GLU A 9 -6.46 -6.85 -10.99
CA GLU A 9 -5.56 -7.92 -10.59
C GLU A 9 -5.20 -7.76 -9.11
N THR A 10 -5.04 -8.89 -8.42
CA THR A 10 -4.53 -8.89 -7.06
C THR A 10 -3.01 -8.73 -7.07
N VAL A 11 -2.53 -7.76 -6.31
CA VAL A 11 -1.10 -7.53 -6.03
C VAL A 11 -0.76 -8.01 -4.63
N SER A 12 0.52 -7.99 -4.26
CA SER A 12 0.97 -8.35 -2.92
C SER A 12 0.21 -7.54 -1.86
N PRO A 13 -0.28 -8.18 -0.79
CA PRO A 13 -1.06 -7.50 0.23
C PRO A 13 -0.19 -6.55 1.05
N LEU A 14 -0.82 -5.53 1.64
CA LEU A 14 -0.19 -4.65 2.62
C LEU A 14 0.37 -5.48 3.79
N PRO A 15 1.65 -5.33 4.18
CA PRO A 15 2.24 -6.09 5.29
C PRO A 15 1.54 -5.86 6.63
N LYS A 16 1.24 -4.61 6.95
CA LYS A 16 0.34 -4.23 8.06
C LYS A 16 -0.98 -3.75 7.47
N PRO A 17 -2.09 -4.44 7.77
CA PRO A 17 -3.42 -3.98 7.41
C PRO A 17 -3.74 -2.65 8.10
N VAL A 18 -4.13 -1.67 7.30
CA VAL A 18 -4.58 -0.35 7.75
C VAL A 18 -5.76 0.11 6.92
N HIS A 19 -6.66 0.89 7.53
CA HIS A 19 -7.68 1.66 6.83
C HIS A 19 -7.53 3.14 7.19
N SER A 20 -8.24 4.04 6.48
CA SER A 20 -8.15 5.49 6.68
C SER A 20 -6.70 6.03 6.61
N ALA A 21 -5.83 5.36 5.86
CA ALA A 21 -4.44 5.76 5.65
C ALA A 21 -4.33 6.77 4.49
N ALA A 22 -3.26 7.56 4.51
CA ALA A 22 -2.88 8.40 3.37
C ALA A 22 -1.95 7.61 2.44
N ALA A 23 -1.99 7.93 1.15
CA ALA A 23 -1.09 7.35 0.15
C ALA A 23 -0.54 8.42 -0.80
N THR A 24 0.71 8.24 -1.25
CA THR A 24 1.34 9.11 -2.25
C THR A 24 2.29 8.31 -3.15
N VAL A 25 2.65 8.89 -4.29
CA VAL A 25 3.64 8.31 -5.23
C VAL A 25 4.91 9.16 -5.21
N CYS A 26 6.06 8.50 -5.07
CA CYS A 26 7.37 9.16 -5.15
C CYS A 26 8.41 8.18 -5.71
N GLY A 27 9.24 8.62 -6.66
CA GLY A 27 10.35 7.80 -7.17
C GLY A 27 9.93 6.42 -7.73
N GLY A 28 8.75 6.31 -8.35
CA GLY A 28 8.23 5.05 -8.87
C GLY A 28 7.71 4.07 -7.83
N LYS A 29 7.56 4.50 -6.56
CA LYS A 29 7.01 3.71 -5.47
C LYS A 29 5.72 4.33 -4.94
N ILE A 30 4.83 3.48 -4.44
CA ILE A 30 3.64 3.91 -3.70
C ILE A 30 3.96 3.86 -2.21
N TYR A 31 3.68 4.92 -1.48
CA TYR A 31 3.86 4.99 -0.03
C TYR A 31 2.51 5.06 0.63
N VAL A 32 2.32 4.26 1.69
CA VAL A 32 1.15 4.26 2.55
C VAL A 32 1.62 4.58 3.96
N PHE A 33 1.00 5.59 4.59
CA PHE A 33 1.40 6.06 5.91
C PHE A 33 0.22 6.45 6.80
N GLY A 34 0.42 6.25 8.10
CA GLY A 34 -0.61 6.48 9.10
C GLY A 34 -1.77 5.49 9.02
N GLY A 35 -2.98 5.97 9.26
CA GLY A 35 -4.21 5.18 9.25
C GLY A 35 -4.53 4.54 10.61
N VAL A 36 -5.43 3.58 10.58
CA VAL A 36 -5.99 2.89 11.74
C VAL A 36 -5.87 1.39 11.54
N ASN A 37 -5.39 0.68 12.56
CA ASN A 37 -5.26 -0.78 12.53
C ASN A 37 -6.60 -1.47 12.83
N GLU A 38 -6.60 -2.80 12.80
CA GLU A 38 -7.79 -3.62 13.09
C GLU A 38 -8.37 -3.38 14.50
N ALA A 39 -7.53 -3.01 15.47
CA ALA A 39 -7.94 -2.71 16.84
C ALA A 39 -8.48 -1.26 17.01
N GLY A 40 -8.69 -0.51 15.92
CA GLY A 40 -9.19 0.87 15.97
C GLY A 40 -8.16 1.88 16.47
N ARG A 41 -6.87 1.53 16.53
CA ARG A 41 -5.79 2.40 17.01
C ARG A 41 -5.01 3.00 15.86
N SER A 42 -4.48 4.20 16.06
CA SER A 42 -3.60 4.83 15.08
C SER A 42 -2.42 3.92 14.75
N ALA A 43 -2.19 3.72 13.46
CA ALA A 43 -1.11 2.91 12.94
C ALA A 43 0.08 3.81 12.62
N GLY A 44 1.09 3.81 13.51
CA GLY A 44 2.38 4.44 13.24
C GLY A 44 3.22 3.60 12.28
N VAL A 45 2.83 3.53 11.00
CA VAL A 45 3.58 2.81 9.97
C VAL A 45 3.78 3.64 8.72
N LEU A 46 4.92 3.40 8.08
CA LEU A 46 5.24 3.81 6.72
C LEU A 46 5.61 2.55 5.94
N GLN A 47 4.87 2.27 4.88
CA GLN A 47 5.10 1.10 4.03
C GLN A 47 5.21 1.56 2.58
N SER A 48 6.15 1.00 1.83
CA SER A 48 6.34 1.31 0.41
C SER A 48 6.11 0.08 -0.45
N TYR A 49 5.54 0.29 -1.62
CA TYR A 49 5.28 -0.72 -2.64
C TYR A 49 6.04 -0.39 -3.91
N VAL A 50 6.70 -1.40 -4.47
CA VAL A 50 7.41 -1.34 -5.75
C VAL A 50 6.60 -2.13 -6.78
N PRO A 51 5.91 -1.47 -7.74
CA PRO A 51 5.07 -2.17 -8.72
C PRO A 51 5.83 -3.14 -9.61
N GLN A 52 7.10 -2.83 -9.93
CA GLN A 52 7.94 -3.65 -10.82
C GLN A 52 8.22 -5.04 -10.26
N THR A 53 8.36 -5.14 -8.94
CA THR A 53 8.67 -6.39 -8.24
C THR A 53 7.47 -6.94 -7.48
N ASN A 54 6.32 -6.24 -7.50
CA ASN A 54 5.13 -6.57 -6.74
C ASN A 54 5.44 -6.84 -5.26
N THR A 55 6.24 -5.97 -4.62
CA THR A 55 6.73 -6.18 -3.26
C THR A 55 6.50 -4.98 -2.36
N TRP A 56 6.19 -5.25 -1.10
CA TRP A 56 6.14 -4.25 -0.04
C TRP A 56 7.38 -4.27 0.85
N SER A 57 7.68 -3.14 1.48
CA SER A 57 8.71 -3.02 2.52
C SER A 57 8.30 -1.98 3.56
N PHE A 58 8.63 -2.24 4.83
CA PHE A 58 8.59 -1.21 5.87
C PHE A 58 9.72 -0.21 5.65
N ILE A 59 9.49 1.04 6.03
CA ILE A 59 10.50 2.09 6.09
C ILE A 59 10.72 2.49 7.54
#